data_AF-K9TSP5-F1
#
_entry.id   AF-K9TSP5-F1
#
_cell.length_a   1.000
_cell.length_b   1.000
_cell.length_c   1.000
_cell.angle_alpha   90.00
_cell.angle_beta   90.00
_cell.angle_gamma   90.00
#
_symmetry.space_group_name_H-M   'P 1'
#
loop_
_entity.id
_entity.type
_entity.pdbx_description
1 polymer ?
#
loop_
_entity_poly.entity_id
_entity_poly.type
_entity_poly.pdbx_seq_one_letter_code
_entity_poly.pdbx_strand_id
1 'polypeptide(L)'
;MTYGNRGGVNIAEPAMMQNPVVDYHDRVRWGPIFAGIVIAISTQLVLSALGVAIGMSVGAADGQADPDAIGLGVGIWSIISLFIALLVGSWIMARTCGPMNKNTALLNGAILWATTLALSSWLLASGVSGTFGIVMANAGEIADRVNVDPGTQNLTPAEARNIADNVARAGWSFLFGSLLGLVASLIGATLGARSPRTVV
;
A
#
# COMPACT_ATOMS: atom_id res chain seq x y z
N MET A 1 -62.41 58.19 -8.85
CA MET A 1 -61.26 57.36 -9.23
C MET A 1 -61.22 56.19 -8.27
N THR A 2 -61.65 55.01 -8.70
CA THR A 2 -61.69 53.82 -7.83
C THR A 2 -60.84 52.76 -8.50
N TYR A 3 -59.63 52.57 -7.99
CA TYR A 3 -58.77 51.48 -8.41
C TYR A 3 -59.38 50.18 -7.88
N GLY A 4 -59.85 49.33 -8.80
CA GLY A 4 -60.28 47.97 -8.47
C GLY A 4 -59.09 47.18 -7.95
N ASN A 5 -59.19 46.73 -6.70
CA ASN A 5 -58.26 45.82 -6.05
C ASN A 5 -58.23 44.50 -6.84
N ARG A 6 -57.31 44.36 -7.80
CA ARG A 6 -56.99 43.07 -8.39
C ARG A 6 -56.29 42.27 -7.30
N GLY A 7 -57.03 41.35 -6.69
CA GLY A 7 -56.49 40.38 -5.76
C GLY A 7 -55.21 39.80 -6.34
N GLY A 8 -54.10 40.03 -5.63
CA GLY A 8 -52.80 39.52 -6.00
C GLY A 8 -52.94 38.02 -6.18
N VAL A 9 -52.86 37.56 -7.42
CA VAL A 9 -52.57 36.17 -7.70
C VAL A 9 -51.21 35.94 -7.06
N ASN A 10 -51.21 35.30 -5.89
CA ASN A 10 -50.02 34.71 -5.33
C ASN A 10 -49.63 33.62 -6.32
N ILE A 11 -48.84 33.98 -7.32
CA ILE A 11 -48.09 33.00 -8.09
C ILE A 11 -47.16 32.41 -7.04
N ALA A 12 -47.55 31.29 -6.45
CA ALA A 12 -46.66 30.50 -5.65
C ALA A 12 -45.47 30.22 -6.59
N GLU A 13 -44.36 30.91 -6.36
CA GLU A 13 -43.11 30.59 -7.01
C GLU A 13 -42.96 29.08 -6.81
N PRO A 14 -42.92 28.28 -7.90
CA PRO A 14 -42.90 26.84 -7.76
C PRO A 14 -41.73 26.56 -6.84
N ALA A 15 -42.02 26.04 -5.64
CA ALA A 15 -41.00 25.79 -4.65
C ALA A 15 -39.91 25.04 -5.40
N MET A 16 -38.78 25.72 -5.64
CA MET A 16 -37.70 25.10 -6.37
C MET A 16 -37.36 23.93 -5.49
N MET A 17 -37.80 22.74 -5.88
CA MET A 17 -37.40 21.51 -5.26
C MET A 17 -35.91 21.53 -5.52
N GLN A 18 -35.16 22.02 -4.53
CA GLN A 18 -33.75 21.77 -4.37
C GLN A 18 -33.72 20.26 -4.24
N ASN A 19 -33.76 19.59 -5.39
CA ASN A 19 -33.35 18.22 -5.51
C ASN A 19 -31.97 18.28 -4.89
N PRO A 20 -31.75 17.69 -3.70
CA PRO A 20 -30.42 17.68 -3.14
C PRO A 20 -29.59 17.07 -4.26
N VAL A 21 -28.68 17.87 -4.83
CA VAL A 21 -27.75 17.36 -5.81
C VAL A 21 -27.03 16.28 -5.02
N VAL A 22 -27.40 15.03 -5.28
CA VAL A 22 -26.75 13.89 -4.65
C VAL A 22 -25.37 13.94 -5.25
N ASP A 23 -24.45 14.62 -4.56
CA ASP A 23 -23.07 14.68 -4.94
C ASP A 23 -22.57 13.24 -4.90
N TYR A 24 -22.51 12.64 -6.09
CA TYR A 24 -22.00 11.30 -6.28
C TYR A 24 -20.50 11.35 -6.03
N HIS A 25 -20.12 11.23 -4.77
CA HIS A 25 -18.72 11.12 -4.40
C HIS A 25 -18.29 9.67 -4.61
N ASP A 26 -17.33 9.49 -5.52
CA ASP A 26 -16.63 8.21 -5.63
C ASP A 26 -16.09 7.79 -4.27
N ARG A 27 -16.40 6.55 -3.90
CA ARG A 27 -15.93 5.94 -2.66
C ARG A 27 -14.41 5.70 -2.69
N VAL A 28 -13.84 5.61 -3.89
CA VAL A 28 -12.41 5.39 -4.13
C VAL A 28 -11.78 6.69 -4.63
N ARG A 29 -10.81 7.22 -3.89
CA ARG A 29 -10.15 8.49 -4.19
C ARG A 29 -8.73 8.23 -4.71
N TRP A 30 -8.60 8.13 -6.04
CA TRP A 30 -7.34 7.81 -6.70
C TRP A 30 -6.21 8.80 -6.45
N GLY A 31 -6.47 10.11 -6.47
CA GLY A 31 -5.43 11.13 -6.21
C GLY A 31 -4.71 10.92 -4.88
N PRO A 32 -5.44 10.85 -3.75
CA PRO A 32 -4.88 10.48 -2.45
C PRO A 32 -4.20 9.11 -2.38
N ILE A 33 -4.72 8.09 -3.08
CA ILE A 33 -4.08 6.77 -3.16
C ILE A 33 -2.70 6.89 -3.80
N PHE A 34 -2.57 7.59 -4.93
CA PHE A 34 -1.28 7.83 -5.57
C PHE A 34 -0.31 8.58 -4.66
N ALA A 35 -0.77 9.64 -3.98
CA ALA A 35 0.06 10.36 -3.02
C ALA A 35 0.57 9.44 -1.90
N GLY A 36 -0.30 8.58 -1.37
CA GLY A 36 0.07 7.58 -0.36
C GLY A 36 1.08 6.55 -0.86
N ILE A 37 0.93 6.07 -2.10
CA ILE A 37 1.88 5.14 -2.74
C ILE A 37 3.26 5.77 -2.86
N VAL A 38 3.34 7.03 -3.33
CA VAL A 38 4.62 7.75 -3.45
C VAL A 38 5.30 7.86 -2.09
N ILE A 39 4.55 8.23 -1.04
CA ILE A 39 5.09 8.29 0.32
C ILE A 39 5.54 6.92 0.82
N ALA A 40 4.76 5.86 0.60
CA ALA A 40 5.14 4.50 0.99
C ALA A 40 6.48 4.10 0.35
N ILE A 41 6.64 4.35 -0.95
CA ILE A 41 7.89 4.06 -1.67
C ILE A 41 9.06 4.89 -1.11
N SER A 42 8.87 6.19 -0.90
CA SER A 42 9.91 7.06 -0.34
C SER A 42 10.32 6.63 1.08
N THR A 43 9.36 6.33 1.95
CA THR A 43 9.62 5.82 3.30
C THR A 43 10.36 4.48 3.26
N GLN A 44 9.94 3.57 2.37
CA GLN A 44 10.61 2.28 2.20
C GLN A 44 12.07 2.44 1.79
N LEU A 45 12.36 3.35 0.84
CA LEU A 45 13.73 3.61 0.38
C LEU A 45 14.62 4.16 1.50
N VAL A 46 14.11 5.12 2.29
CA VAL A 46 14.85 5.71 3.41
C VAL A 46 15.14 4.66 4.48
N LEU A 47 14.14 3.86 4.87
CA LEU A 47 14.33 2.81 5.88
C LEU A 47 15.23 1.68 5.38
N SER A 48 15.18 1.38 4.08
CA SER A 48 16.08 0.42 3.44
C SER A 48 17.53 0.89 3.50
N ALA A 49 17.78 2.15 3.12
CA ALA A 49 19.11 2.75 3.21
C ALA A 49 19.63 2.80 4.66
N LEU A 50 18.75 3.08 5.62
CA LEU A 50 19.08 3.04 7.05
C LEU A 50 19.46 1.62 7.50
N GLY A 51 18.72 0.60 7.08
CA GLY A 51 19.01 -0.80 7.41
C GLY A 51 20.36 -1.24 6.88
N VAL A 52 20.68 -0.89 5.63
CA VAL A 52 21.99 -1.17 5.03
C VAL A 52 23.11 -0.43 5.77
N ALA A 53 22.92 0.86 6.08
CA ALA A 53 23.92 1.65 6.80
C ALA A 53 24.23 1.06 8.18
N ILE A 54 23.18 0.68 8.93
CA ILE A 54 23.33 0.04 10.24
C ILE A 54 23.98 -1.34 10.08
N GLY A 55 23.47 -2.18 9.18
CA GLY A 55 23.99 -3.54 8.96
C GLY A 55 25.48 -3.54 8.60
N MET A 56 25.90 -2.65 7.70
CA MET A 56 27.30 -2.50 7.32
C MET A 56 28.17 -1.96 8.47
N SER A 57 27.65 -1.02 9.27
CA SER A 57 28.40 -0.49 10.43
C SER A 57 28.64 -1.54 11.52
N VAL A 58 27.66 -2.42 11.77
CA VAL A 58 27.77 -3.50 12.75
C VAL A 58 28.70 -4.60 12.24
N GLY A 59 28.54 -5.01 10.97
CA GLY A 59 29.40 -6.01 10.35
C GLY A 59 30.87 -5.59 10.27
N ALA A 60 31.14 -4.31 10.02
CA ALA A 60 32.50 -3.77 10.00
C ALA A 60 33.15 -3.69 11.38
N ALA A 61 32.36 -3.60 12.47
CA ALA A 61 32.87 -3.51 13.83
C ALA A 61 33.29 -4.88 14.41
N ASP A 62 32.63 -5.97 13.98
CA ASP A 62 32.79 -7.28 14.63
C ASP A 62 33.92 -8.14 14.00
N GLY A 63 34.34 -7.85 12.75
CA GLY A 63 35.44 -8.56 12.06
C GLY A 63 35.26 -10.06 11.81
N GLN A 64 34.23 -10.67 12.42
CA GLN A 64 33.82 -12.08 12.35
C GLN A 64 32.30 -12.21 12.17
N ALA A 65 31.68 -11.24 11.49
CA ALA A 65 30.24 -11.23 11.36
C ALA A 65 29.75 -12.44 10.55
N ASP A 66 28.89 -13.26 11.18
CA ASP A 66 28.26 -14.42 10.57
C ASP A 66 27.33 -13.98 9.42
N PRO A 67 27.59 -14.38 8.16
CA PRO A 67 26.76 -14.00 7.02
C PRO A 67 25.29 -14.38 7.18
N ASP A 68 24.99 -15.51 7.84
CA ASP A 68 23.63 -15.99 8.04
C ASP A 68 22.87 -15.09 9.03
N ALA A 69 23.55 -14.66 10.10
CA ALA A 69 22.99 -13.72 11.07
C ALA A 69 22.74 -12.33 10.47
N ILE A 70 23.64 -11.86 9.59
CA ILE A 70 23.45 -10.61 8.84
C ILE A 70 22.24 -10.73 7.90
N GLY A 71 22.13 -11.82 7.14
CA GLY A 71 21.02 -12.06 6.23
C GLY A 71 19.66 -12.04 6.94
N LEU A 72 19.56 -12.75 8.06
CA LEU A 72 18.36 -12.77 8.88
C LEU A 72 18.01 -11.40 9.47
N GLY A 73 19.00 -10.63 9.91
CA GLY A 73 18.81 -9.26 10.40
C GLY A 73 18.28 -8.31 9.32
N VAL A 74 18.85 -8.37 8.11
CA VAL A 74 18.39 -7.61 6.95
C VAL A 74 16.96 -8.00 6.56
N GLY A 75 16.65 -9.30 6.54
CA GLY A 75 15.32 -9.81 6.23
C GLY A 75 14.25 -9.27 7.20
N ILE A 76 14.50 -9.37 8.51
CA ILE A 76 13.58 -8.87 9.54
C ILE A 76 13.40 -7.34 9.43
N TRP A 77 14.50 -6.59 9.27
CA TRP A 77 14.44 -5.14 9.14
C TRP A 77 13.63 -4.70 7.91
N SER A 78 13.76 -5.43 6.80
CA SER A 78 13.06 -5.16 5.56
C SER A 78 11.56 -5.34 5.69
N ILE A 79 11.12 -6.39 6.40
CA ILE A 79 9.71 -6.64 6.70
C ILE A 79 9.14 -5.53 7.60
N ILE A 80 9.87 -5.15 8.65
CA ILE A 80 9.46 -4.06 9.55
C ILE A 80 9.33 -2.75 8.78
N SER A 81 10.31 -2.45 7.93
CA SER A 81 10.32 -1.24 7.09
C SER A 81 9.11 -1.20 6.15
N LEU A 82 8.76 -2.33 5.54
CA LEU A 82 7.61 -2.46 4.66
C LEU A 82 6.31 -2.15 5.39
N PHE A 83 6.13 -2.66 6.60
CA PHE A 83 4.93 -2.39 7.41
C PHE A 83 4.85 -0.91 7.80
N ILE A 84 5.97 -0.30 8.19
CA ILE A 84 6.03 1.14 8.48
C ILE A 84 5.68 1.96 7.23
N ALA A 85 6.24 1.61 6.08
CA ALA A 85 5.99 2.28 4.81
C ALA A 85 4.51 2.24 4.41
N LEU A 86 3.87 1.07 4.48
CA LEU A 86 2.45 0.92 4.16
C LEU A 86 1.55 1.66 5.15
N LEU A 87 1.90 1.65 6.44
CA LEU A 87 1.19 2.40 7.48
C LEU A 87 1.27 3.89 7.20
N VAL A 88 2.47 4.44 6.99
CA VAL A 88 2.68 5.87 6.75
C VAL A 88 2.04 6.31 5.42
N GLY A 89 2.17 5.53 4.36
CA GLY A 89 1.55 5.82 3.06
C GLY A 89 0.02 5.84 3.14
N SER A 90 -0.58 4.85 3.81
CA SER A 90 -2.04 4.79 4.00
C SER A 90 -2.54 5.90 4.94
N TRP A 91 -1.74 6.29 5.92
CA TRP A 91 -2.02 7.44 6.78
C TRP A 91 -2.04 8.76 6.00
N ILE A 92 -1.06 9.00 5.12
CA ILE A 92 -1.04 10.18 4.24
C ILE A 92 -2.21 10.15 3.24
N MET A 93 -2.51 8.99 2.65
CA MET A 93 -3.68 8.84 1.78
C MET A 93 -4.96 9.28 2.50
N ALA A 94 -5.20 8.79 3.71
CA ALA A 94 -6.40 9.15 4.45
C ALA A 94 -6.42 10.63 4.86
N ARG A 95 -5.26 11.25 5.12
CA ARG A 95 -5.15 12.69 5.46
C ARG A 95 -5.34 13.62 4.27
N THR A 96 -4.94 13.21 3.07
CA THR A 96 -5.05 14.01 1.86
C THR A 96 -6.44 13.87 1.21
N CYS A 97 -7.22 12.89 1.63
CA CYS A 97 -8.63 12.84 1.30
C CYS A 97 -9.44 13.90 2.06
N GLY A 98 -10.55 14.33 1.45
CA GLY A 98 -11.58 15.11 2.14
C GLY A 98 -12.26 14.29 3.25
N PRO A 99 -13.17 14.90 4.01
CA PRO A 99 -13.86 14.25 5.13
C PRO A 99 -14.43 12.89 4.71
N MET A 100 -14.07 11.83 5.43
CA MET A 100 -14.54 10.48 5.13
C MET A 100 -14.84 9.71 6.39
N ASN A 101 -15.78 8.77 6.29
CA ASN A 101 -16.07 7.84 7.37
C ASN A 101 -14.99 6.73 7.44
N LYS A 102 -14.96 6.00 8.56
CA LYS A 102 -13.97 4.93 8.81
C LYS A 102 -14.02 3.81 7.76
N ASN A 103 -15.21 3.46 7.27
CA ASN A 103 -15.38 2.40 6.28
C ASN A 103 -14.77 2.77 4.92
N THR A 104 -14.96 4.02 4.49
CA THR A 104 -14.32 4.56 3.28
C THR A 104 -12.80 4.62 3.45
N ALA A 105 -12.30 4.95 4.64
CA ALA A 105 -10.86 4.94 4.91
C ALA A 105 -10.27 3.53 4.78
N LEU A 106 -10.91 2.53 5.39
CA LEU A 106 -10.51 1.13 5.29
C LEU A 106 -10.50 0.64 3.83
N LEU A 107 -11.54 0.99 3.06
CA LEU A 107 -11.63 0.65 1.64
C LEU A 107 -10.46 1.26 0.84
N ASN A 108 -10.19 2.56 1.00
CA ASN A 108 -9.10 3.20 0.27
C ASN A 108 -7.72 2.67 0.70
N GLY A 109 -7.54 2.35 1.98
CA GLY A 109 -6.32 1.69 2.47
C GLY A 109 -6.11 0.32 1.83
N ALA A 110 -7.15 -0.52 1.80
CA ALA A 110 -7.10 -1.82 1.12
C ALA A 110 -6.78 -1.68 -0.38
N ILE A 111 -7.35 -0.68 -1.06
CA ILE A 111 -7.05 -0.41 -2.48
C ILE A 111 -5.62 0.05 -2.67
N LEU A 112 -5.09 0.92 -1.79
CA LEU A 112 -3.69 1.32 -1.81
C LEU A 112 -2.77 0.10 -1.67
N TRP A 113 -3.02 -0.76 -0.67
CA TRP A 113 -2.28 -2.01 -0.48
C TRP A 113 -2.35 -2.91 -1.73
N ALA A 114 -3.54 -3.14 -2.26
CA ALA A 114 -3.72 -3.97 -3.46
C ALA A 114 -3.00 -3.37 -4.67
N THR A 115 -3.01 -2.04 -4.81
CA THR A 115 -2.30 -1.33 -5.88
C THR A 115 -0.80 -1.48 -5.73
N THR A 116 -0.25 -1.40 -4.50
CA THR A 116 1.17 -1.65 -4.28
C THR A 116 1.57 -3.07 -4.67
N LEU A 117 0.75 -4.08 -4.34
CA LEU A 117 1.01 -5.47 -4.76
C LEU A 117 0.92 -5.64 -6.28
N ALA A 118 -0.07 -5.03 -6.94
CA ALA A 118 -0.22 -5.08 -8.38
C ALA A 118 0.97 -4.44 -9.10
N LEU A 119 1.41 -3.27 -8.61
CA LEU A 119 2.59 -2.58 -9.13
C LEU A 119 3.86 -3.41 -8.95
N SER A 120 4.08 -3.97 -7.76
CA SER A 120 5.21 -4.85 -7.48
C SER A 120 5.20 -6.09 -8.38
N SER A 121 4.04 -6.73 -8.55
CA SER A 121 3.89 -7.90 -9.43
C SER A 121 4.18 -7.57 -10.89
N TRP A 122 3.71 -6.41 -11.37
CA TRP A 122 3.97 -5.94 -12.73
C TRP A 122 5.45 -5.62 -12.96
N LEU A 123 6.12 -5.00 -11.98
CA LEU A 123 7.56 -4.72 -12.02
C LEU A 123 8.39 -6.00 -12.07
N LEU A 124 8.03 -6.99 -11.25
CA LEU A 124 8.67 -8.32 -11.25
C LEU A 124 8.49 -9.01 -12.61
N ALA A 125 7.28 -9.01 -13.17
CA ALA A 125 7.00 -9.58 -14.47
C ALA A 125 7.71 -8.85 -15.62
N SER A 126 7.97 -7.55 -15.47
CA SER A 126 8.61 -6.72 -16.49
C SER A 126 10.14 -6.82 -16.50
N GLY A 127 10.75 -7.54 -15.55
CA GLY A 127 12.20 -7.69 -15.46
C GLY A 127 12.95 -6.40 -15.14
N VAL A 128 12.26 -5.36 -14.64
CA VAL A 128 12.85 -4.06 -14.27
C VAL A 128 13.55 -4.22 -12.92
N SER A 129 14.72 -4.86 -12.92
CA SER A 129 15.52 -5.12 -11.71
C SER A 129 16.48 -3.96 -11.36
N GLY A 130 16.83 -3.12 -12.33
CA GLY A 130 17.95 -2.17 -12.22
C GLY A 130 17.77 -0.97 -11.28
N THR A 131 16.56 -0.49 -11.03
CA THR A 131 16.30 0.70 -10.17
C THR A 131 15.67 0.34 -8.82
N PHE A 132 15.04 -0.83 -8.73
CA PHE A 132 14.54 -1.41 -7.46
C PHE A 132 15.57 -2.30 -6.76
N GLY A 133 16.80 -2.41 -7.30
CA GLY A 133 17.86 -3.27 -6.77
C GLY A 133 18.18 -3.08 -5.28
N ILE A 134 17.94 -1.88 -4.71
CA ILE A 134 18.14 -1.61 -3.28
C ILE A 134 16.99 -2.18 -2.42
N VAL A 135 15.75 -2.13 -2.92
CA VAL A 135 14.58 -2.75 -2.27
C VAL A 135 14.63 -4.28 -2.43
N MET A 136 15.16 -4.76 -3.57
CA MET A 136 15.35 -6.19 -3.83
C MET A 136 16.58 -6.78 -3.14
N ALA A 137 17.66 -6.03 -2.90
CA ALA A 137 18.80 -6.51 -2.11
C ALA A 137 18.38 -6.90 -0.68
N ASN A 138 17.40 -6.17 -0.15
CA ASN A 138 16.76 -6.40 1.14
C ASN A 138 15.76 -7.58 1.14
N ALA A 139 15.15 -7.87 0.00
CA ALA A 139 14.34 -9.07 -0.24
C ALA A 139 15.15 -10.24 -0.85
N GLY A 140 16.48 -10.08 -0.97
CA GLY A 140 17.36 -10.89 -1.81
C GLY A 140 17.36 -12.36 -1.43
N GLU A 141 17.22 -12.67 -0.14
CA GLU A 141 17.16 -14.06 0.33
C GLU A 141 15.87 -14.79 -0.09
N ILE A 142 14.78 -14.05 -0.33
CA ILE A 142 13.50 -14.63 -0.82
C ILE A 142 13.50 -14.67 -2.35
N ALA A 143 14.09 -13.67 -3.01
CA ALA A 143 14.17 -13.59 -4.46
C ALA A 143 15.14 -14.63 -5.06
N ASP A 144 16.31 -14.86 -4.43
CA ASP A 144 17.30 -15.85 -4.91
C ASP A 144 16.77 -17.29 -4.87
N ARG A 145 15.81 -17.58 -3.99
CA ARG A 145 15.25 -18.94 -3.82
C ARG A 145 14.12 -19.27 -4.79
N VAL A 146 13.65 -18.29 -5.57
CA VAL A 146 12.52 -18.42 -6.50
C VAL A 146 12.94 -17.95 -7.91
N ASN A 147 14.21 -18.06 -8.27
CA ASN A 147 14.62 -17.97 -9.68
C ASN A 147 14.33 -19.30 -10.39
N VAL A 148 13.05 -19.54 -10.69
CA VAL A 148 12.65 -20.67 -11.53
C VAL A 148 12.86 -20.25 -12.98
N ASP A 149 13.97 -20.69 -13.57
CA ASP A 149 14.19 -20.56 -15.01
C ASP A 149 13.10 -21.38 -15.75
N PRO A 150 12.17 -20.71 -16.48
CA PRO A 150 11.11 -21.39 -17.20
C PRO A 150 11.64 -22.31 -18.33
N GLY A 151 12.94 -22.28 -18.64
CA GLY A 151 13.59 -23.06 -19.68
C GLY A 151 14.15 -24.43 -19.27
N THR A 152 14.00 -24.88 -18.01
CA THR A 152 14.54 -26.17 -17.56
C THR A 152 13.71 -27.36 -18.08
N GLN A 153 13.99 -27.78 -19.31
CA GLN A 153 13.24 -28.86 -20.00
C GLN A 153 13.55 -30.28 -19.49
N ASN A 154 14.38 -30.45 -18.46
CA ASN A 154 14.70 -31.76 -17.85
C ASN A 154 14.95 -31.61 -16.34
N LEU A 155 13.89 -31.43 -15.55
CA LEU A 155 13.96 -31.49 -14.09
C LEU A 155 13.90 -32.95 -13.64
N THR A 156 14.89 -33.38 -12.86
CA THR A 156 14.79 -34.67 -12.16
C THR A 156 13.61 -34.62 -11.17
N PRO A 157 13.01 -35.77 -10.81
CA PRO A 157 11.95 -35.80 -9.79
C PRO A 157 12.35 -35.19 -8.44
N ALA A 158 13.65 -35.18 -8.13
CA ALA A 158 14.20 -34.54 -6.92
C ALA A 158 14.23 -33.01 -7.04
N GLU A 159 14.69 -32.47 -8.17
CA GLU A 159 14.69 -31.02 -8.44
C GLU A 159 13.27 -30.46 -8.50
N ALA A 160 12.34 -31.18 -9.15
CA ALA A 160 10.94 -30.78 -9.22
C ALA A 160 10.29 -30.68 -7.82
N ARG A 161 10.62 -31.61 -6.90
CA ARG A 161 10.16 -31.55 -5.50
C ARG A 161 10.77 -30.37 -4.74
N ASN A 162 12.08 -30.15 -4.88
CA ASN A 162 12.76 -29.04 -4.21
C ASN A 162 12.23 -27.67 -4.68
N ILE A 163 11.98 -27.51 -5.98
CA ILE A 163 11.36 -26.30 -6.54
C ILE A 163 9.94 -26.15 -6.00
N ALA A 164 9.12 -27.21 -6.02
CA ALA A 164 7.76 -27.17 -5.48
C ALA A 164 7.73 -26.79 -3.99
N ASP A 165 8.63 -27.34 -3.18
CA ASP A 165 8.74 -27.03 -1.74
C ASP A 165 9.16 -25.58 -1.50
N ASN A 166 10.11 -25.06 -2.28
CA ASN A 166 10.55 -23.68 -2.18
C ASN A 166 9.46 -22.70 -2.62
N VAL A 167 8.78 -22.98 -3.74
CA VAL A 167 7.64 -22.19 -4.22
C VAL A 167 6.51 -22.21 -3.20
N ALA A 168 6.21 -23.36 -2.60
CA ALA A 168 5.19 -23.47 -1.57
C ALA A 168 5.54 -22.64 -0.33
N ARG A 169 6.79 -22.71 0.16
CA ARG A 169 7.27 -21.89 1.29
C ARG A 169 7.19 -20.39 0.98
N ALA A 170 7.62 -19.98 -0.21
CA ALA A 170 7.53 -18.60 -0.67
C ALA A 170 6.07 -18.14 -0.81
N GLY A 171 5.18 -19.00 -1.30
CA GLY A 171 3.75 -18.73 -1.40
C GLY A 171 3.11 -18.51 -0.03
N TRP A 172 3.43 -19.35 0.95
CA TRP A 172 2.94 -19.19 2.32
C TRP A 172 3.48 -17.93 2.99
N SER A 173 4.78 -17.65 2.87
CA SER A 173 5.37 -16.45 3.45
C SER A 173 4.80 -15.18 2.81
N PHE A 174 4.63 -15.17 1.48
CA PHE A 174 3.99 -14.09 0.76
C PHE A 174 2.54 -13.89 1.22
N LEU A 175 1.75 -14.97 1.33
CA LEU A 175 0.36 -14.89 1.78
C LEU A 175 0.25 -14.25 3.17
N PHE A 176 0.95 -14.79 4.17
CA PHE A 176 0.89 -14.26 5.53
C PHE A 176 1.49 -12.85 5.64
N GLY A 177 2.61 -12.60 4.94
CA GLY A 177 3.22 -11.28 4.88
C GLY A 177 2.30 -10.23 4.25
N SER A 178 1.58 -10.60 3.18
CA SER A 178 0.64 -9.71 2.50
C SER A 178 -0.55 -9.35 3.38
N LEU A 179 -1.09 -10.31 4.16
CA LEU A 179 -2.16 -10.08 5.12
C LEU A 179 -1.73 -9.16 6.26
N LEU A 180 -0.51 -9.33 6.78
CA LEU A 180 0.05 -8.42 7.78
C LEU A 180 0.27 -7.00 7.20
N GLY A 181 0.74 -6.90 5.96
CA GLY A 181 0.85 -5.64 5.24
C GLY A 181 -0.50 -4.95 5.05
N LEU A 182 -1.56 -5.71 4.76
CA LEU A 182 -2.92 -5.20 4.70
C LEU A 182 -3.34 -4.63 6.06
N VAL A 183 -3.14 -5.38 7.15
CA VAL A 183 -3.45 -4.90 8.50
C VAL A 183 -2.72 -3.59 8.81
N ALA A 184 -1.42 -3.50 8.49
CA ALA A 184 -0.64 -2.26 8.68
C ALA A 184 -1.22 -1.08 7.88
N SER A 185 -1.60 -1.31 6.62
CA SER A 185 -2.25 -0.32 5.76
C SER A 185 -3.60 0.14 6.32
N LEU A 186 -4.44 -0.79 6.79
CA LEU A 186 -5.75 -0.48 7.38
C LEU A 186 -5.60 0.34 8.67
N ILE A 187 -4.62 0.01 9.52
CA ILE A 187 -4.29 0.81 10.71
C ILE A 187 -3.88 2.23 10.29
N GLY A 188 -2.97 2.36 9.32
CA GLY A 188 -2.56 3.67 8.79
C GLY A 188 -3.75 4.50 8.28
N ALA A 189 -4.61 3.89 7.48
CA ALA A 189 -5.79 4.55 6.90
C ALA A 189 -6.78 5.01 7.98
N THR A 190 -7.05 4.17 8.99
CA THR A 190 -7.97 4.54 10.08
C THR A 190 -7.42 5.64 10.98
N LEU A 191 -6.11 5.64 11.26
CA LEU A 191 -5.45 6.69 12.03
C LEU A 191 -5.38 8.03 11.26
N GLY A 192 -5.35 7.98 9.93
CA GLY A 192 -5.35 9.18 9.09
C GLY A 192 -6.75 9.76 8.84
N ALA A 193 -7.81 8.98 9.02
CA ALA A 193 -9.17 9.38 8.73
C ALA A 193 -9.68 10.47 9.69
N ARG A 194 -10.25 11.54 9.13
CA ARG A 194 -10.94 12.59 9.88
C ARG A 194 -12.44 12.51 9.66
N SER A 195 -13.20 12.38 10.74
CA SER A 195 -14.67 12.38 10.68
C SER A 195 -15.20 13.73 10.18
N PRO A 196 -16.22 13.75 9.30
CA PRO A 196 -16.96 14.96 9.01
C PRO A 196 -17.56 15.51 10.31
N ARG A 197 -17.32 16.79 10.60
CA ARG A 197 -18.04 17.44 11.70
C ARG A 197 -19.49 17.61 11.25
N THR A 198 -20.42 16.93 11.92
CA THR A 198 -21.84 17.24 11.81
C THR A 198 -22.03 18.63 12.39
N VAL A 199 -22.21 19.63 11.53
CA VAL A 199 -22.68 20.95 11.97
C VAL A 199 -24.17 20.75 12.30
N VAL A 200 -24.48 20.73 13.59
CA VAL A 200 -25.85 20.74 14.12
C VAL A 200 -26.30 22.18 14.25
#